data_AF-A0A1C6N7P4-F1
#
_entry.id   AF-A0A1C6N7P4-F1
#
_cell.length_a   1.000
_cell.length_b   1.000
_cell.length_c   1.000
_cell.angle_alpha   90.00
_cell.angle_beta   90.00
_cell.angle_gamma   90.00
#
_symmetry.space_group_name_H-M   'P 1'
#
loop_
_entity.id
_entity.type
_entity.pdbx_description
1 polymer ?
#
loop_
_entity_poly.entity_id
_entity_poly.type
_entity_poly.pdbx_seq_one_letter_code
_entity_poly.pdbx_strand_id
1 'polypeptide(L)'
;MPPAKKRPRAYDVSRTRTAVLAQFAHVHTAVRALTPEQLALPGPGEWSVRELAAHLTTALERAARAMELPVPPGGPKPEISLLEWPFSTAGNAPGIADHTRELAAARPDLDALYEETAARFTELVPADAADRLVATRAGTMRLGDFLVTRTVELVAHTDDLNRAAGLDIPYDRQALAACTRLLADALADRAPGGSVEVRVPPFAVVQCIGGPKHTRGTPPNVVETDPLTWIRLATGRTSWAEALEAAQVSASGERADLDPLLPLMG
;
A
#
# COMPACT_ATOMS: atom_id res chain seq x y z
N MET A 1 10.43 30.18 -10.12
CA MET A 1 10.42 29.68 -8.73
C MET A 1 10.04 28.22 -8.76
N PRO A 2 10.77 27.31 -8.09
CA PRO A 2 10.27 25.96 -7.85
C PRO A 2 8.93 26.07 -7.09
N PRO A 3 7.93 25.24 -7.41
CA PRO A 3 6.68 25.24 -6.66
C PRO A 3 6.97 24.95 -5.18
N ALA A 4 6.24 25.61 -4.27
CA ALA A 4 6.35 25.34 -2.85
C ALA A 4 6.06 23.85 -2.59
N LYS A 5 6.94 23.16 -1.83
CA LYS A 5 6.70 21.78 -1.42
C LYS A 5 5.39 21.73 -0.63
N LYS A 6 4.41 20.96 -1.11
CA LYS A 6 3.15 20.73 -0.38
C LYS A 6 3.46 20.10 0.97
N ARG A 7 2.76 20.54 2.03
CA ARG A 7 2.86 19.88 3.33
C ARG A 7 2.40 18.43 3.18
N PRO A 8 3.14 17.45 3.73
CA PRO A 8 2.71 16.06 3.73
C PRO A 8 1.34 15.90 4.36
N ARG A 9 0.56 14.96 3.84
CA ARG A 9 -0.75 14.62 4.41
C ARG A 9 -0.56 14.06 5.82
N ALA A 10 -1.39 14.53 6.75
CA ALA A 10 -1.45 13.95 8.09
C ALA A 10 -2.46 12.79 8.12
N TYR A 11 -2.08 11.71 8.80
CA TYR A 11 -2.93 10.56 9.07
C TYR A 11 -3.18 10.45 10.57
N ASP A 12 -4.43 10.25 10.96
CA ASP A 12 -4.78 9.98 12.35
C ASP A 12 -4.34 8.55 12.71
N VAL A 13 -3.40 8.43 13.65
CA VAL A 13 -2.79 7.13 14.00
C VAL A 13 -3.81 6.15 14.58
N SER A 14 -4.78 6.63 15.38
CA SER A 14 -5.81 5.80 16.00
C SER A 14 -6.76 5.24 14.93
N ARG A 15 -7.23 6.09 14.00
CA ARG A 15 -8.05 5.64 12.86
C ARG A 15 -7.29 4.71 11.93
N THR A 16 -6.01 4.98 11.67
CA THR A 16 -5.18 4.15 10.79
C THR A 16 -4.94 2.78 11.41
N ARG A 17 -4.64 2.73 12.72
CA ARG A 17 -4.49 1.49 13.48
C ARG A 17 -5.77 0.64 13.43
N THR A 18 -6.93 1.27 13.66
CA THR A 18 -8.23 0.59 13.59
C THR A 18 -8.51 0.04 12.19
N ALA A 19 -8.20 0.81 11.14
CA ALA A 19 -8.36 0.39 9.76
C ALA A 19 -7.46 -0.80 9.38
N VAL A 20 -6.21 -0.82 9.85
CA VAL A 20 -5.27 -1.93 9.69
C VAL A 20 -5.82 -3.21 10.32
N LEU A 21 -6.31 -3.13 11.57
CA LEU A 21 -6.93 -4.27 12.25
C LEU A 21 -8.20 -4.75 11.55
N ALA A 22 -9.07 -3.83 11.13
CA ALA A 22 -10.32 -4.17 10.44
C ALA A 22 -10.07 -4.87 9.10
N GLN A 23 -9.16 -4.33 8.27
CA GLN A 23 -8.78 -4.97 7.01
C GLN A 23 -8.19 -6.37 7.24
N PHE A 24 -7.32 -6.51 8.24
CA PHE A 24 -6.74 -7.80 8.59
C PHE A 24 -7.79 -8.83 9.02
N ALA A 25 -8.81 -8.41 9.78
CA ALA A 25 -9.93 -9.26 10.18
C ALA A 25 -10.80 -9.73 9.00
N HIS A 26 -11.02 -8.88 7.98
CA HIS A 26 -11.70 -9.29 6.75
C HIS A 26 -10.91 -10.39 6.02
N VAL A 27 -9.60 -10.23 5.90
CA VAL A 27 -8.71 -11.24 5.31
C VAL A 27 -8.76 -12.53 6.14
N HIS A 28 -8.63 -12.44 7.47
CA HIS A 28 -8.70 -13.60 8.36
C HIS A 28 -9.97 -14.42 8.14
N THR A 29 -11.12 -13.75 8.09
CA THR A 29 -12.43 -14.38 7.85
C THR A 29 -12.43 -15.20 6.56
N ALA A 30 -11.85 -14.67 5.48
CA ALA A 30 -11.76 -15.38 4.21
C ALA A 30 -10.73 -16.51 4.22
N VAL A 31 -9.56 -16.31 4.85
CA VAL A 31 -8.51 -17.32 4.97
C VAL A 31 -9.02 -18.57 5.71
N ARG A 32 -9.87 -18.41 6.73
CA ARG A 32 -10.50 -19.54 7.44
C ARG A 32 -11.40 -20.40 6.57
N ALA A 33 -11.93 -19.82 5.48
CA ALA A 33 -12.84 -20.51 4.56
C ALA A 33 -12.11 -21.15 3.37
N LEU A 34 -10.81 -20.93 3.19
CA LEU A 34 -10.05 -21.47 2.07
C LEU A 34 -9.88 -23.00 2.18
N THR A 35 -10.12 -23.70 1.08
CA THR A 35 -9.83 -25.15 1.00
C THR A 35 -8.34 -25.41 0.73
N PRO A 36 -7.83 -26.63 0.98
CA PRO A 36 -6.47 -27.02 0.60
C PRO A 36 -6.17 -26.79 -0.89
N GLU A 37 -7.14 -27.02 -1.77
CA GLU A 37 -7.01 -26.82 -3.21
C GLU A 37 -6.87 -25.33 -3.54
N GLN A 38 -7.67 -24.46 -2.91
CA GLN A 38 -7.54 -23.02 -3.09
C GLN A 38 -6.22 -22.48 -2.54
N LEU A 39 -5.76 -23.01 -1.41
CA LEU A 39 -4.46 -22.66 -0.82
C LEU A 39 -3.28 -23.04 -1.71
N ALA A 40 -3.42 -24.08 -2.53
CA ALA A 40 -2.41 -24.54 -3.49
C ALA A 40 -2.42 -23.78 -4.83
N LEU A 41 -3.40 -22.90 -5.07
CA LEU A 41 -3.46 -22.09 -6.29
C LEU A 41 -2.26 -21.14 -6.38
N PRO A 42 -1.83 -20.78 -7.61
CA PRO A 42 -0.80 -19.77 -7.81
C PRO A 42 -1.30 -18.39 -7.36
N GLY A 43 -0.46 -17.69 -6.60
CA GLY A 43 -0.58 -16.30 -6.21
C GLY A 43 0.32 -15.38 -7.05
N PRO A 44 0.56 -14.13 -6.60
CA PRO A 44 1.45 -13.20 -7.28
C PRO A 44 2.92 -13.66 -7.22
N GLY A 45 3.64 -13.52 -8.33
CA GLY A 45 5.04 -13.94 -8.43
C GLY A 45 5.18 -15.47 -8.37
N GLU A 46 6.10 -15.95 -7.53
CA GLU A 46 6.33 -17.38 -7.31
C GLU A 46 5.57 -17.94 -6.08
N TRP A 47 4.66 -17.16 -5.50
CA TRP A 47 3.92 -17.58 -4.32
C TRP A 47 2.70 -18.42 -4.66
N SER A 48 2.33 -19.31 -3.76
CA SER A 48 0.99 -19.88 -3.63
C SER A 48 0.04 -18.93 -2.87
N VAL A 49 -1.26 -19.18 -2.98
CA VAL A 49 -2.28 -18.52 -2.15
C VAL A 49 -1.98 -18.70 -0.66
N ARG A 50 -1.49 -19.88 -0.25
CA ARG A 50 -1.05 -20.14 1.12
C ARG A 50 0.09 -19.22 1.56
N GLU A 51 1.11 -19.07 0.74
CA GLU A 51 2.26 -18.20 1.03
C GLU A 51 1.85 -16.73 1.07
N LEU A 52 0.98 -16.29 0.16
CA LEU A 52 0.39 -14.96 0.21
C LEU A 52 -0.43 -14.73 1.49
N ALA A 53 -1.24 -15.70 1.90
CA ALA A 53 -2.03 -15.63 3.13
C ALA A 53 -1.12 -15.56 4.37
N ALA A 54 -0.02 -16.32 4.42
CA ALA A 54 0.97 -16.20 5.48
C ALA A 54 1.68 -14.83 5.45
N HIS A 55 2.04 -14.34 4.26
CA HIS A 55 2.71 -13.05 4.06
C HIS A 55 1.91 -11.87 4.63
N LEU A 56 0.59 -11.86 4.44
CA LEU A 56 -0.31 -10.82 4.94
C LEU A 56 -0.20 -10.62 6.47
N THR A 57 0.14 -11.65 7.23
CA THR A 57 0.35 -11.55 8.70
C THR A 57 1.60 -10.72 9.06
N THR A 58 2.58 -10.67 8.16
CA THR A 58 3.80 -9.86 8.34
C THR A 58 3.51 -8.36 8.35
N ALA A 59 2.36 -7.91 7.82
CA ALA A 59 1.95 -6.52 7.90
C ALA A 59 1.78 -6.08 9.37
N LEU A 60 1.06 -6.86 10.18
CA LEU A 60 0.83 -6.55 11.59
C LEU A 60 2.02 -6.96 12.46
N GLU A 61 2.59 -8.14 12.24
CA GLU A 61 3.68 -8.65 13.09
C GLU A 61 4.91 -7.72 13.07
N ARG A 62 5.22 -7.10 11.92
CA ARG A 62 6.33 -6.14 11.86
C ARG A 62 6.08 -4.88 12.71
N ALA A 63 4.83 -4.43 12.83
CA ALA A 63 4.48 -3.31 13.69
C ALA A 63 4.55 -3.71 15.17
N ALA A 64 4.05 -4.90 15.52
CA ALA A 64 4.11 -5.43 16.88
C ALA A 64 5.57 -5.64 17.33
N ARG A 65 6.38 -6.35 16.54
CA ARG A 65 7.81 -6.57 16.80
C ARG A 65 8.60 -5.28 16.94
N ALA A 66 8.27 -4.24 16.18
CA ALA A 66 8.94 -2.95 16.30
C ALA A 66 8.68 -2.25 17.65
N MET A 67 7.65 -2.64 18.40
CA MET A 67 7.38 -2.10 19.75
C MET A 67 8.26 -2.75 20.81
N GLU A 68 8.65 -4.01 20.59
CA GLU A 68 9.52 -4.76 21.51
C GLU A 68 10.99 -4.39 21.35
N LEU A 69 11.39 -3.95 20.16
CA LEU A 69 12.73 -3.46 19.92
C LEU A 69 12.94 -2.10 20.58
N PRO A 70 14.17 -1.81 21.05
CA PRO A 70 14.53 -0.48 21.52
C PRO A 70 14.23 0.58 20.46
N VAL A 71 13.88 1.78 20.90
CA VAL A 71 13.75 2.93 19.99
C VAL A 71 15.09 3.11 19.26
N PRO A 72 15.10 3.18 17.92
CA PRO A 72 16.33 3.34 17.16
C PRO A 72 17.14 4.57 17.63
N PRO A 73 18.47 4.44 17.74
CA PRO A 73 19.34 5.59 17.99
C PRO A 73 19.34 6.54 16.77
N GLY A 74 19.59 7.84 16.96
CA GLY A 74 19.68 8.80 15.85
C GLY A 74 18.88 10.10 16.00
N GLY A 75 18.25 10.33 17.16
CA GLY A 75 17.43 11.52 17.40
C GLY A 75 16.02 11.39 16.82
N PRO A 76 15.20 12.46 16.83
CA PRO A 76 13.76 12.36 16.56
C PRO A 76 13.39 12.34 15.07
N LYS A 77 14.36 12.28 14.15
CA LYS A 77 14.13 12.37 12.71
C LYS A 77 14.15 10.96 12.08
N PRO A 78 13.12 10.58 11.31
CA PRO A 78 13.16 9.33 10.55
C PRO A 78 14.19 9.43 9.41
N GLU A 79 14.78 8.29 9.06
CA GLU A 79 15.69 8.15 7.90
C GLU A 79 14.92 8.14 6.57
N ILE A 80 13.68 7.66 6.58
CA ILE A 80 12.81 7.66 5.40
C ILE A 80 11.44 8.25 5.74
N SER A 81 10.96 9.16 4.90
CA SER A 81 9.61 9.71 5.04
C SER A 81 8.55 8.78 4.43
N LEU A 82 7.29 9.00 4.81
CA LEU A 82 6.16 8.25 4.24
C LEU A 82 6.06 8.36 2.71
N LEU A 83 6.39 9.51 2.12
CA LEU A 83 6.32 9.73 0.67
C LEU A 83 7.50 9.12 -0.09
N GLU A 84 8.65 8.96 0.55
CA GLU A 84 9.83 8.29 -0.05
C GLU A 84 9.71 6.77 0.00
N TRP A 85 8.95 6.24 0.97
CA TRP A 85 8.81 4.80 1.21
C TRP A 85 8.43 3.98 -0.04
N PRO A 86 7.43 4.36 -0.88
CA PRO A 86 7.06 3.56 -2.06
C PRO A 86 8.24 3.26 -3.00
N PHE A 87 9.16 4.21 -3.16
CA PHE A 87 10.32 4.12 -4.05
C PHE A 87 11.50 3.33 -3.47
N SER A 88 11.43 2.93 -2.20
CA SER A 88 12.50 2.22 -1.48
C SER A 88 12.31 0.70 -1.41
N THR A 89 11.21 0.19 -1.98
CA THR A 89 10.75 -1.19 -1.74
C THR A 89 11.48 -2.24 -2.59
N ALA A 90 11.91 -1.90 -3.80
CA ALA A 90 12.48 -2.82 -4.80
C ALA A 90 13.69 -3.63 -4.32
N GLY A 91 14.57 -3.04 -3.51
CA GLY A 91 15.76 -3.73 -2.99
C GLY A 91 15.44 -4.89 -2.02
N ASN A 92 14.19 -5.00 -1.55
CA ASN A 92 13.80 -5.94 -0.50
C ASN A 92 13.13 -7.22 -1.03
N ALA A 93 12.78 -7.30 -2.33
CA ALA A 93 11.94 -8.35 -2.87
C ALA A 93 12.48 -9.79 -2.65
N PRO A 94 13.78 -10.10 -2.90
CA PRO A 94 14.29 -11.48 -2.71
C PRO A 94 14.17 -11.98 -1.28
N GLY A 95 14.58 -11.17 -0.29
CA GLY A 95 14.52 -11.55 1.12
C GLY A 95 13.09 -11.68 1.68
N ILE A 96 12.09 -11.08 1.00
CA ILE A 96 10.68 -11.24 1.37
C ILE A 96 10.15 -12.60 0.92
N ALA A 97 10.53 -13.07 -0.27
CA ALA A 97 10.09 -14.36 -0.78
C ALA A 97 10.54 -15.50 0.12
N ASP A 98 11.84 -15.59 0.42
CA ASP A 98 12.39 -16.67 1.25
C ASP A 98 11.76 -16.69 2.65
N HIS A 99 11.68 -15.52 3.31
CA HIS A 99 11.03 -15.40 4.61
C HIS A 99 9.55 -15.82 4.59
N THR A 100 8.83 -15.53 3.50
CA THR A 100 7.43 -15.90 3.34
C THR A 100 7.28 -17.42 3.22
N ARG A 101 8.12 -18.09 2.43
CA ARG A 101 8.12 -19.56 2.31
C ARG A 101 8.43 -20.23 3.64
N GLU A 102 9.44 -19.72 4.36
CA GLU A 102 9.82 -20.21 5.70
C GLU A 102 8.67 -20.06 6.70
N LEU A 103 8.02 -18.89 6.75
CA LEU A 103 6.88 -18.65 7.63
C LEU A 103 5.70 -19.58 7.30
N ALA A 104 5.36 -19.71 6.02
CA ALA A 104 4.25 -20.56 5.57
C ALA A 104 4.48 -22.04 5.87
N ALA A 105 5.73 -22.51 5.81
CA ALA A 105 6.11 -23.87 6.18
C ALA A 105 6.12 -24.09 7.71
N ALA A 106 6.63 -23.13 8.47
CA ALA A 106 6.72 -23.21 9.93
C ALA A 106 5.35 -23.07 10.63
N ARG A 107 4.36 -22.43 9.98
CA ARG A 107 3.04 -22.15 10.53
C ARG A 107 1.94 -22.85 9.70
N PRO A 108 1.76 -24.18 9.85
CA PRO A 108 0.76 -24.95 9.10
C PRO A 108 -0.67 -24.42 9.31
N ASP A 109 -1.00 -24.08 10.55
CA ASP A 109 -2.28 -23.52 10.96
C ASP A 109 -2.33 -22.01 10.74
N LEU A 110 -2.99 -21.59 9.67
CA LEU A 110 -3.19 -20.18 9.34
C LEU A 110 -4.22 -19.52 10.27
N ASP A 111 -5.23 -20.25 10.76
CA ASP A 111 -6.25 -19.67 11.65
C ASP A 111 -5.58 -19.18 12.93
N ALA A 112 -4.81 -20.07 13.57
CA ALA A 112 -4.03 -19.74 14.76
C ALA A 112 -3.00 -18.62 14.53
N LEU A 113 -2.32 -18.63 13.37
CA LEU A 113 -1.36 -17.57 13.03
C LEU A 113 -2.02 -16.18 12.96
N TYR A 114 -3.21 -16.08 12.37
CA TYR A 114 -3.93 -14.82 12.28
C TYR A 114 -4.45 -14.37 13.66
N GLU A 115 -5.01 -15.27 14.46
CA GLU A 115 -5.48 -14.98 15.82
C GLU A 115 -4.35 -14.42 16.70
N GLU A 116 -3.20 -15.11 16.72
CA GLU A 116 -2.02 -14.67 17.47
C GLU A 116 -1.51 -13.31 16.99
N THR A 117 -1.42 -13.11 15.67
CA THR A 117 -0.92 -11.86 15.08
C THR A 117 -1.83 -10.68 15.44
N ALA A 118 -3.15 -10.85 15.36
CA ALA A 118 -4.12 -9.82 15.69
C ALA A 118 -4.10 -9.48 17.19
N ALA A 119 -4.04 -10.49 18.06
CA ALA A 119 -3.95 -10.30 19.50
C ALA A 119 -2.69 -9.51 19.89
N ARG A 120 -1.54 -9.94 19.37
CA ARG A 120 -0.24 -9.33 19.63
C ARG A 120 -0.13 -7.89 19.11
N PHE A 121 -0.67 -7.61 17.92
CA PHE A 121 -0.76 -6.23 17.43
C PHE A 121 -1.66 -5.37 18.34
N THR A 122 -2.78 -5.93 18.77
CA THR A 122 -3.74 -5.21 19.63
C THR A 122 -3.13 -4.86 20.98
N GLU A 123 -2.34 -5.77 21.56
CA GLU A 123 -1.63 -5.58 22.82
C GLU A 123 -0.49 -4.57 22.69
N LEU A 124 0.38 -4.75 21.68
CA LEU A 124 1.68 -4.07 21.64
C LEU A 124 1.65 -2.72 20.93
N VAL A 125 0.79 -2.54 19.91
CA VAL A 125 0.82 -1.32 19.08
C VAL A 125 -0.10 -0.27 19.69
N PRO A 126 0.42 0.86 20.20
CA PRO A 126 -0.39 1.91 20.81
C PRO A 126 -1.15 2.74 19.78
N ALA A 127 -2.26 3.35 20.21
CA ALA A 127 -3.09 4.23 19.37
C ALA A 127 -2.70 5.72 19.48
N ASP A 128 -1.69 6.06 20.29
CA ASP A 128 -1.32 7.43 20.66
C ASP A 128 0.19 7.74 20.56
N ALA A 129 1.01 6.79 20.08
CA ALA A 129 2.45 6.97 19.93
C ALA A 129 2.90 7.24 18.48
N ALA A 130 2.17 8.10 17.75
CA ALA A 130 2.42 8.38 16.32
C ALA A 130 3.89 8.73 16.02
N ASP A 131 4.53 9.50 16.91
CA ASP A 131 5.88 10.02 16.75
C ASP A 131 7.01 9.07 17.17
N ARG A 132 6.69 7.91 17.76
CA ARG A 132 7.69 6.91 18.14
C ARG A 132 8.40 6.41 16.87
N LEU A 133 9.73 6.45 16.86
CA LEU A 133 10.50 5.88 15.75
C LEU A 133 10.55 4.36 15.84
N VAL A 134 10.44 3.71 14.69
CA VAL A 134 10.52 2.27 14.51
C VAL A 134 11.52 1.94 13.41
N ALA A 135 12.25 0.83 13.57
CA ALA A 135 13.09 0.31 12.50
C ALA A 135 12.25 -0.42 11.45
N THR A 136 12.48 -0.11 10.17
CA THR A 136 11.85 -0.81 9.04
C THR A 136 12.92 -1.36 8.10
N ARG A 137 12.52 -2.05 7.04
CA ARG A 137 13.44 -2.53 5.99
C ARG A 137 14.05 -1.38 5.17
N ALA A 138 13.39 -0.23 5.12
CA ALA A 138 13.82 0.94 4.36
C ALA A 138 14.50 2.02 5.21
N GLY A 139 14.84 1.69 6.46
CA GLY A 139 15.31 2.65 7.47
C GLY A 139 14.26 2.97 8.53
N THR A 140 14.59 3.89 9.42
CA THR A 140 13.69 4.31 10.52
C THR A 140 12.54 5.18 10.03
N MET A 141 11.34 4.94 10.59
CA MET A 141 10.10 5.69 10.30
C MET A 141 9.37 6.04 11.59
N ARG A 142 8.49 7.05 11.56
CA ARG A 142 7.50 7.26 12.63
C ARG A 142 6.48 6.12 12.62
N LEU A 143 6.00 5.68 13.79
CA LEU A 143 5.01 4.62 13.91
C LEU A 143 3.73 4.96 13.14
N GLY A 144 3.26 6.20 13.21
CA GLY A 144 2.08 6.65 12.46
C GLY A 144 2.23 6.43 10.95
N ASP A 145 3.38 6.84 10.40
CA ASP A 145 3.70 6.64 8.98
C ASP A 145 3.85 5.15 8.65
N PHE A 146 4.50 4.38 9.52
CA PHE A 146 4.67 2.95 9.32
C PHE A 146 3.32 2.22 9.26
N LEU A 147 2.35 2.59 10.09
CA LEU A 147 0.98 2.05 10.03
C LEU A 147 0.26 2.39 8.71
N VAL A 148 0.51 3.56 8.12
CA VAL A 148 -0.02 3.88 6.79
C VAL A 148 0.57 2.94 5.74
N THR A 149 1.86 2.61 5.80
CA THR A 149 2.45 1.62 4.87
C THR A 149 1.78 0.25 5.00
N ARG A 150 1.32 -0.14 6.20
CA ARG A 150 0.61 -1.41 6.41
C ARG A 150 -0.73 -1.44 5.67
N THR A 151 -1.38 -0.29 5.49
CA THR A 151 -2.61 -0.21 4.68
C THR A 151 -2.34 -0.52 3.21
N VAL A 152 -1.16 -0.15 2.67
CA VAL A 152 -0.77 -0.49 1.30
C VAL A 152 -0.56 -1.99 1.16
N GLU A 153 0.24 -2.59 2.06
CA GLU A 153 0.49 -4.04 2.06
C GLU A 153 -0.81 -4.83 2.14
N LEU A 154 -1.68 -4.50 3.10
CA LEU A 154 -2.94 -5.22 3.31
C LEU A 154 -3.89 -5.06 2.13
N VAL A 155 -4.09 -3.85 1.60
CA VAL A 155 -5.05 -3.62 0.50
C VAL A 155 -4.54 -4.25 -0.78
N ALA A 156 -3.26 -4.07 -1.12
CA ALA A 156 -2.69 -4.61 -2.36
C ALA A 156 -2.68 -6.15 -2.35
N HIS A 157 -2.33 -6.78 -1.22
CA HIS A 157 -2.34 -8.24 -1.11
C HIS A 157 -3.73 -8.84 -0.84
N THR A 158 -4.71 -8.05 -0.34
CA THR A 158 -6.13 -8.46 -0.38
C THR A 158 -6.61 -8.54 -1.83
N ASP A 159 -6.25 -7.57 -2.69
CA ASP A 159 -6.55 -7.62 -4.13
C ASP A 159 -5.92 -8.85 -4.80
N ASP A 160 -4.67 -9.16 -4.47
CA ASP A 160 -4.02 -10.37 -4.98
C ASP A 160 -4.76 -11.64 -4.55
N LEU A 161 -5.19 -11.71 -3.30
CA LEU A 161 -5.88 -12.88 -2.76
C LEU A 161 -7.26 -13.06 -3.42
N ASN A 162 -8.00 -11.97 -3.60
CA ASN A 162 -9.26 -11.95 -4.35
C ASN A 162 -9.07 -12.47 -5.77
N ARG A 163 -8.03 -12.01 -6.49
CA ARG A 163 -7.74 -12.42 -7.86
C ARG A 163 -7.25 -13.86 -7.97
N ALA A 164 -6.37 -14.30 -7.07
CA ALA A 164 -5.74 -15.62 -7.12
C ALA A 164 -6.70 -16.75 -6.72
N ALA A 165 -7.56 -16.52 -5.72
CA ALA A 165 -8.46 -17.53 -5.18
C ALA A 165 -9.94 -17.32 -5.55
N GLY A 166 -10.27 -16.29 -6.34
CA GLY A 166 -11.64 -15.98 -6.75
C GLY A 166 -12.53 -15.54 -5.58
N LEU A 167 -11.98 -14.76 -4.65
CA LEU A 167 -12.69 -14.31 -3.44
C LEU A 167 -13.26 -12.90 -3.63
N ASP A 168 -14.15 -12.51 -2.71
CA ASP A 168 -14.72 -11.17 -2.61
C ASP A 168 -14.50 -10.60 -1.20
N ILE A 169 -13.24 -10.53 -0.78
CA ILE A 169 -12.86 -9.96 0.52
C ILE A 169 -13.14 -8.46 0.49
N PRO A 170 -13.94 -7.92 1.43
CA PRO A 170 -14.26 -6.51 1.46
C PRO A 170 -13.06 -5.66 1.93
N TYR A 171 -13.00 -4.43 1.41
CA TYR A 171 -12.00 -3.45 1.82
C TYR A 171 -12.54 -2.53 2.92
N ASP A 172 -11.81 -2.39 4.02
CA ASP A 172 -12.03 -1.32 4.98
C ASP A 172 -11.84 0.03 4.28
N ARG A 173 -12.86 0.89 4.42
CA ARG A 173 -12.91 2.17 3.71
C ARG A 173 -11.75 3.09 4.07
N GLN A 174 -11.30 3.07 5.32
CA GLN A 174 -10.23 3.94 5.77
C GLN A 174 -8.86 3.41 5.34
N ALA A 175 -8.66 2.08 5.34
CA ALA A 175 -7.46 1.46 4.80
C ALA A 175 -7.31 1.73 3.29
N LEU A 176 -8.40 1.53 2.52
CA LEU A 176 -8.43 1.82 1.09
C LEU A 176 -8.16 3.30 0.80
N ALA A 177 -8.75 4.21 1.59
CA ALA A 177 -8.52 5.64 1.45
C ALA A 177 -7.06 6.02 1.72
N ALA A 178 -6.44 5.45 2.77
CA ALA A 178 -5.06 5.74 3.14
C ALA A 178 -4.08 5.23 2.07
N CYS A 179 -4.26 3.99 1.61
CA CYS A 179 -3.49 3.40 0.52
C CYS A 179 -3.59 4.23 -0.77
N THR A 180 -4.82 4.56 -1.20
CA THR A 180 -5.08 5.37 -2.40
C THR A 180 -4.39 6.73 -2.34
N ARG A 181 -4.55 7.44 -1.21
CA ARG A 181 -3.98 8.78 -1.01
C ARG A 181 -2.46 8.75 -0.98
N LEU A 182 -1.87 7.79 -0.29
CA LEU A 182 -0.42 7.67 -0.23
C LEU A 182 0.18 7.48 -1.62
N LEU A 183 -0.35 6.54 -2.41
CA LEU A 183 0.16 6.27 -3.74
C LEU A 183 -0.07 7.46 -4.69
N ALA A 184 -1.22 8.14 -4.62
CA ALA A 184 -1.46 9.35 -5.40
C ALA A 184 -0.51 10.50 -5.01
N ASP A 185 -0.30 10.72 -3.70
CA ASP A 185 0.63 11.74 -3.21
C ASP A 185 2.08 11.39 -3.62
N ALA A 186 2.45 10.11 -3.66
CA ALA A 186 3.75 9.64 -4.15
C ALA A 186 3.95 9.93 -5.65
N LEU A 187 2.93 9.73 -6.51
CA LEU A 187 3.01 10.14 -7.92
C LEU A 187 3.33 11.64 -8.05
N ALA A 188 2.65 12.48 -7.25
CA ALA A 188 2.87 13.92 -7.26
C ALA A 188 4.26 14.33 -6.76
N ASP A 189 4.86 13.54 -5.86
CA ASP A 189 6.24 13.74 -5.40
C ASP A 189 7.28 13.28 -6.45
N ARG A 190 7.04 12.14 -7.11
CA ARG A 190 7.89 11.63 -8.20
C ARG A 190 7.93 12.57 -9.41
N ALA A 191 6.80 13.18 -9.74
CA ALA A 191 6.67 14.12 -10.85
C ALA A 191 5.99 15.43 -10.41
N PRO A 192 6.71 16.33 -9.72
CA PRO A 192 6.12 17.57 -9.21
C PRO A 192 5.62 18.46 -10.35
N GLY A 193 4.41 18.99 -10.21
CA GLY A 193 3.84 19.91 -11.19
C GLY A 193 2.35 20.14 -11.04
N GLY A 194 1.78 20.76 -12.07
CA GLY A 194 0.38 21.21 -12.08
C GLY A 194 -0.28 21.08 -13.45
N SER A 195 0.33 20.32 -14.36
CA SER A 195 -0.15 20.23 -15.74
C SER A 195 -1.10 19.07 -15.98
N VAL A 196 -1.04 18.03 -15.13
CA VAL A 196 -1.93 16.86 -15.14
C VAL A 196 -2.63 16.76 -13.79
N GLU A 197 -3.94 16.60 -13.80
CA GLU A 197 -4.76 16.30 -12.63
C GLU A 197 -5.12 14.81 -12.63
N VAL A 198 -4.80 14.12 -11.54
CA VAL A 198 -5.13 12.70 -11.35
C VAL A 198 -6.21 12.59 -10.28
N ARG A 199 -7.33 11.98 -10.63
CA ARG A 199 -8.52 11.81 -9.78
C ARG A 199 -8.74 10.34 -9.50
N VAL A 200 -8.83 10.02 -8.22
CA VAL A 200 -9.15 8.68 -7.73
C VAL A 200 -10.31 8.79 -6.74
N PRO A 201 -11.55 9.00 -7.24
CA PRO A 201 -12.70 9.19 -6.38
C PRO A 201 -13.02 7.94 -5.56
N PRO A 202 -13.51 8.09 -4.31
CA PRO A 202 -13.79 9.36 -3.62
C PRO A 202 -12.60 9.87 -2.78
N PHE A 203 -11.39 9.32 -2.94
CA PHE A 203 -10.35 9.44 -1.93
C PHE A 203 -9.27 10.47 -2.22
N ALA A 204 -8.86 10.65 -3.47
CA ALA A 204 -7.71 11.46 -3.82
C ALA A 204 -7.91 12.28 -5.09
N VAL A 205 -7.34 13.48 -5.08
CA VAL A 205 -7.08 14.30 -6.26
C VAL A 205 -5.70 14.90 -6.07
N VAL A 206 -4.80 14.68 -7.02
CA VAL A 206 -3.44 15.22 -7.01
C VAL A 206 -3.13 15.90 -8.33
N GLN A 207 -2.11 16.75 -8.32
CA GLN A 207 -1.57 17.33 -9.53
C GLN A 207 -0.10 16.97 -9.65
N CYS A 208 0.32 16.58 -10.84
CA CYS A 208 1.67 16.16 -11.16
C CYS A 208 2.09 16.70 -12.53
N ILE A 209 3.32 16.38 -12.93
CA ILE A 209 3.98 16.70 -14.19
C ILE A 209 4.15 18.22 -14.39
N GLY A 210 5.40 18.65 -14.49
CA GLY A 210 5.75 20.06 -14.73
C GLY A 210 5.33 20.53 -16.13
N GLY A 211 5.16 21.84 -16.32
CA GLY A 211 4.89 22.46 -17.62
C GLY A 211 3.68 23.39 -17.61
N PRO A 212 3.28 23.94 -18.77
CA PRO A 212 2.25 24.96 -18.84
C PRO A 212 0.92 24.42 -18.33
N LYS A 213 0.21 25.25 -17.56
CA LYS A 213 -1.19 24.99 -17.22
C LYS A 213 -2.03 25.11 -18.49
N HIS A 214 -3.17 24.41 -18.52
CA HIS A 214 -4.13 24.55 -19.61
C HIS A 214 -4.45 26.04 -19.85
N THR A 215 -4.49 26.42 -21.11
CA THR A 215 -4.92 27.76 -21.53
C THR A 215 -6.35 27.68 -22.03
N ARG A 216 -7.03 28.83 -22.17
CA ARG A 216 -8.41 28.87 -22.68
C ARG A 216 -8.43 28.23 -24.09
N GLY A 217 -9.16 27.13 -24.25
CA GLY A 217 -9.31 26.41 -25.54
C GLY A 217 -8.59 25.07 -25.66
N THR A 218 -7.73 24.69 -24.71
CA THR A 218 -7.15 23.34 -24.64
C THR A 218 -7.85 22.51 -23.55
N PRO A 219 -8.22 21.25 -23.81
CA PRO A 219 -8.79 20.38 -22.78
C PRO A 219 -7.80 20.23 -21.62
N PRO A 220 -8.26 20.21 -20.36
CA PRO A 220 -7.38 19.96 -19.22
C PRO A 220 -6.78 18.55 -19.34
N ASN A 221 -5.51 18.38 -18.97
CA ASN A 221 -4.94 17.03 -18.85
C ASN A 221 -5.49 16.39 -17.57
N VAL A 222 -6.36 15.41 -17.72
CA VAL A 222 -7.04 14.73 -16.62
C VAL A 222 -6.90 13.23 -16.79
N VAL A 223 -6.51 12.56 -15.71
CA VAL A 223 -6.59 11.11 -15.56
C VAL A 223 -7.59 10.81 -14.45
N GLU A 224 -8.54 9.92 -14.71
CA GLU A 224 -9.53 9.49 -13.74
C GLU A 224 -9.67 7.97 -13.75
N THR A 225 -9.69 7.36 -12.56
CA THR A 225 -9.84 5.91 -12.37
C THR A 225 -10.35 5.59 -10.97
N ASP A 226 -10.81 4.36 -10.73
CA ASP A 226 -11.24 3.92 -9.41
C ASP A 226 -10.05 3.56 -8.48
N PRO A 227 -10.27 3.46 -7.15
CA PRO A 227 -9.21 3.17 -6.19
C PRO A 227 -8.44 1.86 -6.44
N LEU A 228 -9.11 0.77 -6.82
CA LEU A 228 -8.42 -0.52 -6.99
C LEU A 228 -7.59 -0.52 -8.28
N THR A 229 -8.12 0.02 -9.37
CA THR A 229 -7.35 0.20 -10.60
C THR A 229 -6.13 1.09 -10.37
N TRP A 230 -6.28 2.20 -9.65
CA TRP A 230 -5.15 3.05 -9.25
C TRP A 230 -4.08 2.28 -8.46
N ILE A 231 -4.48 1.51 -7.45
CA ILE A 231 -3.55 0.73 -6.63
C ILE A 231 -2.84 -0.32 -7.47
N ARG A 232 -3.55 -1.00 -8.39
CA ARG A 232 -2.94 -1.98 -9.29
C ARG A 232 -1.89 -1.35 -10.20
N LEU A 233 -2.17 -0.18 -10.78
CA LEU A 233 -1.22 0.58 -11.59
C LEU A 233 0.00 1.01 -10.78
N ALA A 234 -0.24 1.64 -9.62
CA ALA A 234 0.82 2.15 -8.75
C ALA A 234 1.73 1.04 -8.20
N THR A 235 1.25 -0.20 -8.14
CA THR A 235 1.98 -1.35 -7.60
C THR A 235 2.37 -2.39 -8.66
N GLY A 236 2.17 -2.09 -9.95
CA GLY A 236 2.60 -2.95 -11.06
C GLY A 236 1.78 -4.22 -11.28
N ARG A 237 0.56 -4.31 -10.73
CA ARG A 237 -0.36 -5.45 -10.92
C ARG A 237 -1.15 -5.39 -12.23
N THR A 238 -1.16 -4.22 -12.87
CA THR A 238 -1.66 -4.00 -14.23
C THR A 238 -0.81 -2.91 -14.88
N SER A 239 -0.60 -2.99 -16.18
CA SER A 239 0.03 -1.93 -16.95
C SER A 239 -0.95 -0.80 -17.26
N TRP A 240 -0.40 0.37 -17.60
CA TRP A 240 -1.19 1.51 -18.07
C TRP A 240 -1.97 1.19 -19.34
N ALA A 241 -1.31 0.52 -20.30
CA ALA A 241 -1.92 0.13 -21.56
C ALA A 241 -3.12 -0.80 -21.37
N GLU A 242 -2.98 -1.84 -20.52
CA GLU A 242 -4.08 -2.77 -20.22
C GLU A 242 -5.27 -2.04 -19.56
N ALA A 243 -5.00 -1.12 -18.63
CA ALA A 243 -6.05 -0.39 -17.93
C ALA A 243 -6.80 0.59 -18.85
N LEU A 244 -6.12 1.19 -19.83
CA LEU A 244 -6.73 2.01 -20.87
C LEU A 244 -7.57 1.16 -21.84
N GLU A 245 -7.03 0.04 -22.32
CA GLU A 245 -7.73 -0.87 -23.24
C GLU A 245 -9.01 -1.44 -22.60
N ALA A 246 -8.94 -1.76 -21.30
CA ALA A 246 -10.08 -2.23 -20.52
C ALA A 246 -11.06 -1.11 -20.09
N ALA A 247 -10.81 0.15 -20.50
CA ALA A 247 -11.58 1.33 -20.10
C ALA A 247 -11.71 1.51 -18.58
N GLN A 248 -10.74 1.03 -17.81
CA GLN A 248 -10.65 1.21 -16.35
C GLN A 248 -9.99 2.55 -15.99
N VAL A 249 -9.30 3.16 -16.94
CA VAL A 249 -8.72 4.50 -16.84
C VAL A 249 -9.28 5.38 -17.95
N SER A 250 -9.69 6.59 -17.60
CA SER A 250 -9.97 7.67 -18.54
C SER A 250 -8.81 8.66 -18.53
N ALA A 251 -8.15 8.85 -19.68
CA ALA A 251 -7.08 9.83 -19.86
C ALA A 251 -7.45 10.81 -20.98
N SER A 252 -7.47 12.10 -20.66
CA SER A 252 -7.82 13.18 -21.58
C SER A 252 -6.73 14.24 -21.57
N GLY A 253 -6.30 14.70 -22.76
CA GLY A 253 -5.27 15.72 -22.94
C GLY A 253 -3.90 15.13 -23.33
N GLU A 254 -3.13 15.89 -24.10
CA GLU A 254 -1.86 15.43 -24.72
C GLU A 254 -0.79 14.96 -23.73
N ARG A 255 -0.92 15.35 -22.45
CA ARG A 255 0.05 15.03 -21.40
C ARG A 255 -0.49 14.04 -20.36
N ALA A 256 -1.71 13.54 -20.54
CA ALA A 256 -2.36 12.61 -19.63
C ALA A 256 -1.87 11.16 -19.80
N ASP A 257 -0.57 10.98 -20.04
CA ASP A 257 0.08 9.67 -20.09
C ASP A 257 0.94 9.48 -18.83
N LEU A 258 0.55 8.51 -18.00
CA LEU A 258 1.25 8.19 -16.75
C LEU A 258 2.15 6.95 -16.87
N ASP A 259 2.17 6.26 -18.02
CA ASP A 259 2.97 5.04 -18.21
C ASP A 259 4.45 5.22 -17.79
N PRO A 260 5.14 6.32 -18.18
CA PRO A 260 6.56 6.49 -17.82
C PRO A 260 6.81 6.69 -16.31
N LEU A 261 5.75 6.94 -15.54
CA LEU A 261 5.80 7.18 -14.09
C LEU A 261 5.33 5.98 -13.28
N LEU A 262 4.81 4.93 -13.92
CA LEU A 262 4.26 3.75 -13.29
C LEU A 262 5.16 2.51 -13.56
N PRO A 263 5.19 1.52 -12.66
CA PRO A 263 4.61 1.57 -11.32
C PRO A 263 5.41 2.51 -10.38
N LEU A 264 4.81 2.88 -9.25
CA LEU A 264 5.45 3.70 -8.20
C LEU A 264 6.25 2.84 -7.21
N MET A 265 5.88 1.56 -7.11
CA MET A 265 6.55 0.55 -6.31
C MET A 265 7.15 -0.49 -7.27
N GLY A 266 8.29 -1.06 -6.89
CA GLY A 266 8.98 -2.13 -7.60
C GLY A 266 9.57 -3.11 -6.63
#